data_AF-A0A3E4M3A7-F1
#
_entry.id   AF-A0A3E4M3A7-F1
#
_cell.length_a   1.000
_cell.length_b   1.000
_cell.length_c   1.000
_cell.angle_alpha   90.00
_cell.angle_beta   90.00
_cell.angle_gamma   90.00
#
_symmetry.space_group_name_H-M   'P 1'
#
loop_
_entity.id
_entity.type
_entity.pdbx_description
1 polymer ?
#
loop_
_entity_poly.entity_id
_entity_poly.type
_entity_poly.pdbx_seq_one_letter_code
_entity_poly.pdbx_strand_id
1 'polypeptide(L)' 'MVEANIVRDFTIGNTRIKIADDYCRTAGEAEQILRDIAVQAQRQLIAAASIKRYGQEENANSAANGG' A
#
# COMPACT_ATOMS: atom_id res chain seq x y z
N MET A 1 17.28 2.32 20.83
CA MET A 1 16.21 3.27 20.50
C MET A 1 16.87 4.37 19.70
N VAL A 2 16.49 4.59 18.44
CA VAL A 2 17.07 5.68 17.63
C VAL A 2 16.56 6.99 18.23
N GLU A 3 17.48 7.85 18.63
CA GLU A 3 17.15 9.14 19.23
C GLU A 3 16.67 10.09 18.13
N ALA A 4 15.53 10.75 18.35
CA ALA A 4 14.90 11.57 17.33
C ALA A 4 15.73 12.82 17.03
N ASN A 5 15.98 13.09 15.75
CA ASN A 5 16.79 14.23 15.33
C ASN A 5 15.92 15.50 15.29
N ILE A 6 16.10 16.34 16.31
CA ILE A 6 15.31 17.55 16.49
C ILE A 6 15.90 18.68 15.64
N VAL A 7 15.25 18.97 14.52
CA VAL A 7 15.67 20.04 13.61
C VAL A 7 15.25 21.43 14.07
N ARG A 8 14.19 21.54 14.88
CA ARG A 8 13.78 22.80 15.50
C ARG A 8 13.22 22.59 16.88
N ASP A 9 13.59 23.47 17.80
CA ASP A 9 13.08 23.55 19.16
C ASP A 9 12.70 25.00 19.46
N PHE A 10 11.45 25.23 19.83
CA PHE A 10 10.98 26.57 20.17
C PHE A 10 9.87 26.52 21.21
N THR A 11 9.62 27.67 21.83
CA THR A 11 8.65 27.83 22.90
C THR A 11 7.54 28.78 22.48
N ILE A 12 6.31 28.44 22.85
CA ILE A 12 5.14 29.32 22.77
C ILE A 12 4.59 29.43 24.18
N GLY A 13 4.83 30.55 24.85
CA GLY A 13 4.52 30.71 26.28
C GLY A 13 5.24 29.65 27.13
N ASN A 14 4.47 28.86 27.89
CA ASN A 14 4.97 27.74 28.69
C ASN A 14 5.07 26.41 27.92
N THR A 15 4.62 26.36 26.66
CA THR A 15 4.63 25.14 25.86
C THR A 15 5.94 25.05 25.07
N ARG A 16 6.64 23.92 25.20
CA ARG A 16 7.82 23.58 24.39
C ARG A 16 7.40 22.71 23.20
N ILE A 17 7.78 23.13 21.99
CA ILE A 17 7.47 22.46 20.74
C ILE A 17 8.79 22.01 20.10
N LYS A 18 8.88 20.71 19.79
CA LYS A 18 10.04 20.11 19.13
C LYS A 18 9.59 19.55 17.77
N ILE A 19 10.24 19.97 16.70
CA ILE A 19 10.06 19.42 15.34
C ILE A 19 11.22 18.47 15.07
N ALA A 20 10.89 17.24 14.73
CA ALA A 20 11.84 16.19 14.41
C ALA A 20 11.77 15.86 12.90
N ASP A 21 12.90 15.63 12.24
CA ASP A 21 12.93 15.29 10.80
C ASP A 21 12.91 13.78 10.52
N ASP A 22 13.05 12.98 11.56
CA ASP A 22 13.09 11.53 11.57
C ASP A 22 11.70 10.86 11.61
N TYR A 23 10.61 11.66 11.56
CA TYR A 23 9.24 11.12 11.57
C TYR A 23 8.84 10.42 10.26
N CYS A 24 9.65 10.55 9.21
CA CYS A 24 9.58 9.66 8.06
C CYS A 24 10.50 8.47 8.32
N ARG A 25 9.93 7.25 8.39
CA ARG A 25 10.70 6.01 8.34
C ARG A 25 11.78 6.12 7.26
N THR A 26 12.93 5.48 7.48
CA THR A 26 14.03 5.55 6.51
C THR A 26 13.51 5.25 5.11
N ALA A 27 14.02 5.93 4.08
CA ALA A 27 13.51 5.74 2.71
C ALA A 27 13.43 4.25 2.30
N GLY A 28 14.36 3.42 2.81
CA GLY A 28 14.34 1.96 2.62
C GLY A 28 13.18 1.24 3.30
N GLU A 29 12.75 1.66 4.49
CA GLU A 29 11.55 1.10 5.14
C GLU A 29 10.27 1.48 4.38
N ALA A 30 10.19 2.71 3.87
CA ALA A 30 9.08 3.13 3.02
C ALA A 30 9.04 2.32 1.71
N GLU A 31 10.19 2.10 1.08
CA GLU A 31 10.32 1.26 -0.11
C GLU A 31 9.88 -0.18 0.15
N GLN A 32 10.24 -0.75 1.30
CA GLN A 32 9.84 -2.10 1.68
C GLN A 32 8.33 -2.22 1.89
N ILE A 33 7.71 -1.24 2.55
CA ILE A 33 6.25 -1.19 2.72
C ILE A 33 5.55 -1.09 1.36
N LEU A 34 6.04 -0.22 0.46
CA LEU A 34 5.48 -0.07 -0.88
C LEU A 34 5.61 -1.35 -1.70
N ARG A 35 6.73 -2.06 -1.58
CA ARG A 35 6.95 -3.35 -2.23
C ARG A 35 5.95 -4.40 -1.76
N ASP A 36 5.71 -4.49 -0.45
CA ASP A 36 4.76 -5.44 0.12
C ASP A 36 3.33 -5.14 -0.31
N ILE A 37 2.94 -3.86 -0.37
CA ILE A 37 1.64 -3.43 -0.89
C ILE A 37 1.50 -3.82 -2.36
N ALA A 38 2.52 -3.56 -3.19
CA ALA A 38 2.50 -3.87 -4.62
C ALA A 38 2.35 -5.39 -4.88
N VAL A 39 3.08 -6.22 -4.13
CA VAL A 39 2.98 -7.69 -4.23
C VAL A 39 1.58 -8.17 -3.85
N GLN A 40 1.00 -7.63 -2.76
CA GLN A 40 -0.34 -7.98 -2.34
C GLN A 40 -1.39 -7.56 -3.37
N ALA A 41 -1.32 -6.33 -3.87
CA ALA A 41 -2.22 -5.83 -4.89
C ALA A 41 -2.15 -6.66 -6.18
N GLN A 42 -0.93 -6.99 -6.63
CA GLN A 42 -0.73 -7.81 -7.82
C GLN A 42 -1.38 -9.20 -7.69
N ARG A 43 -1.21 -9.86 -6.54
CA ARG A 43 -1.84 -11.17 -6.27
C ARG A 43 -3.36 -11.09 -6.33
N GLN A 44 -3.95 -10.06 -5.71
CA GLN A 44 -5.40 -9.86 -5.71
C GLN A 44 -5.93 -9.60 -7.12
N LEU A 45 -5.22 -8.79 -7.91
CA LEU A 45 -5.60 -8.51 -9.29
C LEU A 45 -5.51 -9.75 -10.19
N ILE A 46 -4.47 -10.57 -10.04
CA ILE A 46 -4.32 -11.83 -10.78
C ILE A 46 -5.45 -12.80 -10.39
N ALA A 47 -5.74 -12.95 -9.10
CA ALA A 47 -6.83 -13.80 -8.62
C ALA A 47 -8.20 -13.34 -9.14
N ALA A 48 -8.45 -12.03 -9.14
CA ALA A 48 -9.68 -11.46 -9.70
C ALA A 48 -9.77 -11.66 -11.22
N ALA A 49 -8.65 -11.55 -11.94
CA ALA A 49 -8.59 -11.78 -13.38
C ALA A 49 -8.81 -13.25 -13.74
N SER A 50 -8.31 -14.20 -12.95
CA SER A 50 -8.56 -15.63 -13.15
C SER A 50 -10.02 -15.99 -12.92
N ILE A 51 -10.67 -15.41 -11.91
CA ILE A 51 -12.10 -15.63 -11.66
C ILE A 51 -12.96 -15.09 -12.82
N LYS A 52 -12.60 -13.92 -13.38
CA LYS A 52 -13.30 -13.35 -14.54
C LYS A 52 -13.18 -14.22 -15.80
N ARG A 53 -12.07 -14.94 -16.00
CA ARG A 53 -11.92 -15.86 -17.15
C ARG A 53 -12.86 -17.06 -17.07
N TYR A 54 -12.95 -17.71 -15.90
CA TYR A 54 -13.88 -18.82 -15.70
C TYR A 54 -15.35 -18.41 -15.89
N GLY A 55 -15.75 -17.23 -15.39
CA GLY A 55 -17.12 -16.73 -15.58
C GLY A 55 -17.48 -16.31 -17.02
N GLN A 56 -16.49 -16.03 -17.88
CA GLN A 56 -16.72 -15.66 -19.29
C GLN A 56 -16.78 -16.90 -20.20
N GLU A 57 -16.02 -17.93 -19.90
CA GLU A 57 -15.99 -19.21 -20.64
C GLU A 57 -17.30 -20.01 -20.45
N GLU A 58 -17.91 -20.00 -19.27
CA GLU A 58 -19.20 -20.65 -19.00
C GLU A 58 -20.38 -19.97 -19.74
N ASN A 59 -20.34 -18.63 -19.81
CA ASN A 59 -21.38 -17.83 -20.45
C ASN A 59 -21.30 -17.89 -22.00
N ALA A 60 -20.08 -17.97 -22.56
CA ALA A 60 -19.89 -18.16 -24.00
C ALA A 60 -20.32 -19.56 -24.48
N ASN A 61 -20.11 -20.60 -23.67
CA ASN A 61 -20.47 -21.98 -24.04
C ASN A 61 -21.99 -22.26 -23.91
N SER A 62 -22.69 -21.57 -23.00
CA SER A 62 -24.15 -21.68 -22.86
C SER A 62 -24.93 -20.93 -23.96
N ALA A 63 -24.35 -19.89 -24.57
CA ALA A 63 -24.95 -19.15 -25.68
C ALA A 63 -24.82 -19.86 -27.04
N ALA A 64 -23.92 -20.85 -27.17
CA ALA A 64 -23.66 -21.57 -28.42
C ALA A 64 -24.53 -22.84 -28.61
N ASN A 65 -25.27 -23.27 -27.59
CA ASN A 65 -25.98 -24.56 -27.57
C ASN A 65 -27.50 -24.42 -27.33
N GLY A 66 -28.08 -23.28 -27.73
CA GLY A 66 -29.51 -22.94 -27.54
C GLY A 66 -30.18 -22.38 -28.79
N GLY A 67 -29.89 -22.96 -29.96
CA GLY A 67 -30.52 -22.65 -31.25
C GLY A 67 -31.17 -23.86 -31.89
#